data_AF-A0A0P8W4B3-F1
#
_entry.id   AF-A0A0P8W4B3-F1
#
_cell.length_a   1.000
_cell.length_b   1.000
_cell.length_c   1.000
_cell.angle_alpha   90.00
_cell.angle_beta   90.00
_cell.angle_gamma   90.00
#
_symmetry.space_group_name_H-M   'P 1'
#
loop_
_entity.id
_entity.type
_entity.pdbx_description
1 polymer ?
#
loop_
_entity_poly.entity_id
_entity_poly.type
_entity_poly.pdbx_seq_one_letter_code
_entity_poly.pdbx_strand_id
1 'polypeptide(L)'
;MKRIIAIITAFILICILLTGIYELPSFGNKDNPSNNETMKYYIENVVLDTGAINIVTGIILDYRAFDTFVEASVLFTSASIVIMLLKGGSKGYFKDAEFKGIILKEISAIVIPLIQIFGLYVIFFGHLGPGGGFSGGTILGASLILIQLAFKKDKINDKAYNVFLRLLSGAAILYGVMKGYSFIAGGSHLPWWKPSLGTPGDILSGGYILPLNIIVGIIVSITMYFFYMLFDRGDV
;
A
#
# COMPACT_ATOMS: atom_id res chain seq x y z
N MET A 1 -10.35 -28.08 -29.81
CA MET A 1 -9.96 -26.83 -30.51
C MET A 1 -9.65 -25.67 -29.55
N LYS A 2 -10.59 -25.17 -28.71
CA LYS A 2 -10.33 -24.04 -27.78
C LYS A 2 -9.13 -24.24 -26.85
N ARG A 3 -8.97 -25.42 -26.25
CA ARG A 3 -7.81 -25.75 -25.38
C ARG A 3 -6.48 -25.73 -26.14
N ILE A 4 -6.47 -26.22 -27.38
CA ILE A 4 -5.27 -26.25 -28.22
C ILE A 4 -4.87 -24.82 -28.60
N ILE A 5 -5.84 -23.99 -28.99
CA ILE A 5 -5.60 -22.56 -29.28
C ILE A 5 -5.05 -21.85 -28.03
N ALA A 6 -5.65 -22.04 -26.86
CA ALA A 6 -5.16 -21.43 -25.62
C ALA A 6 -3.72 -21.84 -25.26
N ILE A 7 -3.38 -23.13 -25.42
CA ILE A 7 -2.01 -23.62 -25.19
C ILE A 7 -1.02 -23.00 -26.17
N ILE A 8 -1.39 -22.94 -27.46
CA ILE A 8 -0.54 -22.32 -28.49
C ILE A 8 -0.33 -20.84 -28.18
N THR A 9 -1.39 -20.09 -27.83
CA THR A 9 -1.27 -18.67 -27.48
C THR A 9 -0.42 -18.46 -26.24
N ALA A 10 -0.60 -19.27 -25.19
CA ALA A 10 0.23 -19.19 -23.98
C ALA A 10 1.69 -19.51 -24.30
N PHE A 11 1.95 -20.53 -25.12
CA PHE A 11 3.30 -20.89 -25.54
C PHE A 11 3.97 -19.76 -26.33
N ILE A 12 3.25 -19.13 -27.27
CA ILE A 12 3.75 -17.97 -28.02
C ILE A 12 4.08 -16.82 -27.06
N LEU A 13 3.20 -16.50 -26.12
CA LEU A 13 3.45 -15.46 -25.11
C LEU A 13 4.68 -15.78 -24.26
N ILE A 14 4.84 -17.02 -23.81
CA ILE A 14 6.02 -17.47 -23.06
C ILE A 14 7.27 -17.30 -23.90
N CYS A 15 7.26 -17.72 -25.17
CA CYS A 15 8.41 -17.55 -26.07
C CYS A 15 8.78 -16.07 -26.25
N ILE A 16 7.80 -15.18 -26.43
CA ILE A 16 8.02 -13.72 -26.52
C ILE A 16 8.63 -13.16 -25.23
N LEU A 17 8.14 -13.59 -24.06
CA LEU A 17 8.70 -13.16 -22.78
C LEU A 17 10.13 -13.71 -22.57
N LEU A 18 10.40 -14.95 -22.98
CA LEU A 18 11.72 -15.56 -22.90
C LEU A 18 12.72 -14.89 -23.85
N THR A 19 12.31 -14.46 -25.04
CA THR A 19 13.17 -13.65 -25.90
C THR A 19 13.52 -12.32 -25.26
N GLY A 20 12.56 -11.68 -24.57
CA GLY A 20 12.83 -10.47 -23.80
C GLY A 20 13.83 -10.70 -22.66
N ILE A 21 13.74 -11.83 -21.95
CA ILE A 21 14.69 -12.21 -20.90
C ILE A 21 16.09 -12.50 -21.49
N TYR A 22 16.15 -13.15 -22.65
CA TYR A 22 17.40 -13.44 -23.34
C TYR A 22 18.13 -12.16 -23.81
N GLU A 23 17.37 -11.12 -24.19
CA GLU A 23 17.90 -9.81 -24.58
C GLU A 23 18.28 -8.91 -23.39
N LEU A 24 17.97 -9.31 -22.13
CA LEU A 24 18.34 -8.51 -20.98
C LEU A 24 19.86 -8.38 -20.86
N PRO A 25 20.36 -7.18 -20.54
CA PRO A 25 21.79 -6.97 -20.38
C PRO A 25 22.32 -7.78 -19.18
N SER A 26 23.58 -8.20 -19.27
CA SER A 26 24.24 -8.97 -18.23
C SER A 26 24.21 -8.24 -16.89
N PHE A 27 23.88 -8.96 -15.82
CA PHE A 27 23.83 -8.40 -14.47
C PHE A 27 25.16 -7.77 -14.06
N GLY A 28 25.12 -6.57 -13.47
CA GLY A 28 26.30 -5.88 -12.93
C GLY A 28 27.20 -5.17 -13.96
N ASN A 29 26.87 -5.23 -15.25
CA ASN A 29 27.62 -4.49 -16.26
C ASN A 29 27.34 -2.98 -16.13
N LYS A 30 28.41 -2.18 -16.18
CA LYS A 30 28.38 -0.72 -16.00
C LYS A 30 27.63 -0.02 -17.12
N ASP A 31 27.68 -0.56 -18.33
CA ASP A 31 27.06 0.01 -19.52
C ASP A 31 25.57 -0.37 -19.65
N ASN A 32 25.00 -1.02 -18.62
CA ASN A 32 23.58 -1.35 -18.60
C ASN A 32 22.73 -0.07 -18.68
N PRO A 33 21.65 -0.05 -19.49
CA PRO A 33 20.76 1.11 -19.59
C PRO A 33 20.16 1.60 -18.27
N SER A 34 20.11 0.73 -17.25
CA SER A 34 19.67 1.06 -15.89
C SER A 34 20.65 1.97 -15.14
N ASN A 35 21.93 2.00 -15.54
CA ASN A 35 22.96 2.84 -14.94
C ASN A 35 23.02 4.21 -15.65
N ASN A 36 21.92 4.94 -15.60
CA ASN A 36 21.78 6.24 -16.23
C ASN A 36 21.91 7.40 -15.22
N GLU A 37 21.87 8.62 -15.74
CA GLU A 37 21.95 9.87 -14.97
C GLU A 37 20.86 9.98 -13.89
N THR A 38 19.65 9.47 -14.16
CA THR A 38 18.55 9.51 -13.20
C THR A 38 18.84 8.63 -12.00
N MET A 39 19.29 7.39 -12.23
CA MET A 39 19.65 6.48 -11.15
C MET A 39 20.82 7.01 -10.32
N LYS A 40 21.83 7.58 -11.00
CA LYS A 40 22.96 8.22 -10.33
C LYS A 40 22.52 9.38 -9.45
N TYR A 41 21.65 10.25 -9.97
CA TYR A 41 21.10 11.37 -9.21
C TYR A 41 20.33 10.91 -7.97
N TYR A 42 19.48 9.88 -8.09
CA TYR A 42 18.75 9.33 -6.95
C TYR A 42 19.70 8.80 -5.85
N ILE A 43 20.74 8.05 -6.22
CA ILE A 43 21.70 7.53 -5.23
C ILE A 43 22.45 8.66 -4.52
N GLU A 44 22.87 9.68 -5.26
CA GLU A 44 23.71 10.76 -4.74
C GLU A 44 22.91 11.81 -3.93
N ASN A 45 21.65 12.08 -4.29
CA ASN A 45 20.92 13.25 -3.76
C ASN A 45 19.68 12.91 -2.91
N VAL A 46 19.20 11.67 -2.87
CA VAL A 46 17.94 11.35 -2.15
C VAL A 46 17.95 11.78 -0.69
N VAL A 47 19.06 11.64 0.02
CA VAL A 47 19.16 12.04 1.43
C VAL A 47 19.09 13.56 1.57
N LEU A 48 19.71 14.31 0.65
CA LEU A 48 19.72 15.76 0.64
C LEU A 48 18.35 16.34 0.25
N ASP A 49 17.71 15.75 -0.75
CA ASP A 49 16.44 16.22 -1.29
C ASP A 49 15.27 15.87 -0.37
N THR A 50 15.31 14.68 0.25
CA THR A 50 14.14 14.09 0.93
C THR A 50 14.34 13.86 2.43
N GLY A 51 15.57 13.83 2.93
CA GLY A 51 15.90 13.47 4.32
C GLY A 51 15.71 11.99 4.66
N ALA A 52 15.29 11.15 3.70
CA ALA A 52 15.17 9.70 3.88
C ALA A 52 16.52 8.99 3.65
N ILE A 53 16.89 8.09 4.56
CA ILE A 53 18.04 7.20 4.38
C ILE A 53 17.66 6.03 3.48
N ASN A 54 16.41 5.58 3.55
CA ASN A 54 15.88 4.58 2.63
C ASN A 54 15.64 5.20 1.25
N ILE A 55 16.57 4.91 0.33
CA ILE A 55 16.55 5.39 -1.07
C ILE A 55 15.23 5.00 -1.76
N VAL A 56 14.73 3.78 -1.55
CA VAL A 56 13.51 3.30 -2.21
C VAL A 56 12.31 4.14 -1.77
N THR A 57 12.17 4.36 -0.46
CA THR A 57 11.08 5.18 0.08
C THR A 57 11.20 6.63 -0.35
N GLY A 58 12.40 7.20 -0.38
CA GLY A 58 12.66 8.54 -0.93
C GLY A 58 12.24 8.65 -2.40
N ILE A 59 12.54 7.63 -3.22
CA ILE A 59 12.10 7.60 -4.61
C ILE A 59 10.58 7.50 -4.71
N ILE A 60 9.95 6.49 -4.13
CA ILE A 60 8.51 6.25 -4.38
C ILE A 60 7.61 7.28 -3.71
N LEU A 61 8.01 7.90 -2.60
CA LEU A 61 7.20 8.89 -1.88
C LEU A 61 7.65 10.35 -2.09
N ASP A 62 8.72 10.60 -2.83
CA ASP A 62 9.10 11.96 -3.24
C ASP A 62 9.25 12.08 -4.76
N TYR A 63 10.34 11.58 -5.35
CA TYR A 63 10.61 11.72 -6.79
C TYR A 63 9.50 11.14 -7.68
N ARG A 64 8.94 9.99 -7.29
CA ARG A 64 7.90 9.24 -8.00
C ARG A 64 6.61 9.16 -7.19
N ALA A 65 6.35 10.17 -6.37
CA ALA A 65 5.18 10.19 -5.48
C ALA A 65 3.82 10.13 -6.19
N PHE A 66 3.76 10.49 -7.47
CA PHE A 66 2.57 10.32 -8.30
C PHE A 66 2.27 8.86 -8.61
N ASP A 67 3.29 8.01 -8.76
CA ASP A 67 3.09 6.59 -8.99
C ASP A 67 2.43 5.95 -7.76
N THR A 68 2.95 6.25 -6.56
CA THR A 68 2.31 5.81 -5.31
C THR A 68 0.93 6.44 -5.09
N PHE A 69 0.70 7.68 -5.51
CA PHE A 69 -0.64 8.27 -5.47
C PHE A 69 -1.63 7.49 -6.34
N VAL A 70 -1.23 7.15 -7.56
CA VAL A 70 -2.06 6.38 -8.50
C VAL A 70 -2.27 4.96 -7.97
N GLU A 71 -1.25 4.29 -7.44
CA GLU A 71 -1.38 2.99 -6.77
C GLU A 71 -2.40 3.04 -5.63
N ALA A 72 -2.31 4.04 -4.75
CA ALA A 72 -3.27 4.26 -3.67
C ALA A 72 -4.68 4.56 -4.21
N SER A 73 -4.78 5.30 -5.31
CA SER A 73 -6.06 5.61 -5.99
C SER A 73 -6.68 4.38 -6.65
N VAL A 74 -5.88 3.46 -7.19
CA VAL A 74 -6.36 2.18 -7.73
C VAL A 74 -6.91 1.29 -6.60
N LEU A 75 -6.22 1.22 -5.46
CA LEU A 75 -6.74 0.53 -4.28
C LEU A 75 -8.04 1.15 -3.76
N PHE A 76 -8.11 2.49 -3.69
CA PHE A 76 -9.32 3.20 -3.31
C PHE A 76 -10.50 2.93 -4.26
N THR A 77 -10.24 3.03 -5.56
CA THR A 77 -11.25 2.82 -6.61
C THR A 77 -11.75 1.38 -6.59
N SER A 78 -10.85 0.40 -6.47
CA SER A 78 -11.24 -1.01 -6.38
C SER A 78 -12.08 -1.30 -5.13
N ALA A 79 -11.72 -0.75 -3.96
CA ALA A 79 -12.55 -0.82 -2.75
C ALA A 79 -13.95 -0.26 -2.99
N SER A 80 -14.03 0.94 -3.58
CA SER A 80 -15.30 1.62 -3.87
C SER A 80 -16.17 0.82 -4.85
N ILE A 81 -15.58 0.26 -5.91
CA ILE A 81 -16.29 -0.58 -6.90
C ILE A 81 -16.84 -1.85 -6.23
N VAL A 82 -16.02 -2.56 -5.45
CA VAL A 82 -16.46 -3.79 -4.77
C VAL A 82 -17.58 -3.50 -3.80
N ILE A 83 -17.49 -2.40 -3.05
CA ILE A 83 -18.57 -1.91 -2.20
C ILE A 83 -19.85 -1.66 -3.02
N MET A 84 -19.76 -0.91 -4.13
CA MET A 84 -20.93 -0.61 -4.96
C MET A 84 -21.58 -1.86 -5.55
N LEU A 85 -20.78 -2.85 -5.96
CA LEU A 85 -21.26 -4.10 -6.55
C LEU A 85 -21.90 -5.05 -5.53
N LEU A 86 -21.39 -5.05 -4.30
CA LEU A 86 -21.86 -5.94 -3.23
C LEU A 86 -22.90 -5.29 -2.31
N LYS A 87 -23.21 -4.00 -2.52
CA LYS A 87 -24.26 -3.30 -1.78
C LYS A 87 -25.64 -3.79 -2.22
N GLY A 88 -26.32 -4.53 -1.35
CA GLY A 88 -27.68 -5.03 -1.60
C GLY A 88 -27.74 -6.38 -2.32
N GLY A 89 -26.70 -7.20 -2.19
CA GLY A 89 -26.67 -8.56 -2.70
C GLY A 89 -27.59 -9.49 -1.90
N SER A 90 -28.03 -10.60 -2.48
CA SER A 90 -28.80 -11.61 -1.75
C SER A 90 -27.86 -12.42 -0.85
N LYS A 91 -28.23 -12.56 0.42
CA LYS A 91 -27.54 -13.36 1.45
C LYS A 91 -26.97 -14.66 0.91
N GLY A 92 -25.65 -14.72 0.77
CA GLY A 92 -24.96 -16.00 0.69
C GLY A 92 -25.18 -16.75 2.01
N TYR A 93 -26.01 -17.80 2.00
CA TYR A 93 -26.14 -18.76 3.10
C TYR A 93 -24.83 -19.57 3.21
N PHE A 94 -23.73 -18.95 3.59
CA PHE A 94 -22.57 -19.69 4.07
C PHE A 94 -22.91 -20.16 5.48
N LYS A 95 -23.15 -21.46 5.60
CA LYS A 95 -23.35 -22.13 6.88
C LYS A 95 -22.01 -22.07 7.60
N ASP A 96 -21.84 -21.07 8.46
CA ASP A 96 -20.68 -20.90 9.31
C ASP A 96 -20.32 -22.24 9.96
N ALA A 97 -19.21 -22.84 9.55
CA ALA A 97 -18.57 -23.86 10.37
C ALA A 97 -18.18 -23.14 11.68
N GLU A 98 -18.85 -23.52 12.77
CA GLU A 98 -18.66 -22.90 14.08
C GLU A 98 -17.34 -23.38 14.70
N PHE A 99 -16.21 -23.00 14.11
CA PHE A 99 -14.90 -23.30 14.69
C PHE A 99 -14.59 -22.28 15.79
N LYS A 100 -15.24 -22.45 16.95
CA LYS A 100 -14.93 -21.73 18.19
C LYS A 100 -13.69 -22.35 18.85
N GLY A 101 -12.54 -22.23 18.22
CA GLY A 101 -11.28 -22.65 18.82
C GLY A 101 -10.87 -21.68 19.92
N ILE A 102 -11.08 -22.03 21.19
CA ILE A 102 -10.58 -21.25 22.34
C ILE A 102 -9.09 -20.90 22.15
N ILE A 103 -8.30 -21.87 21.68
CA ILE A 103 -6.88 -21.71 21.37
C ILE A 103 -6.63 -20.58 20.35
N LEU A 104 -7.42 -20.50 19.28
CA LEU A 104 -7.28 -19.44 18.27
C LEU A 104 -7.52 -18.07 18.91
N LYS A 105 -8.56 -17.94 19.73
CA LYS A 105 -8.91 -16.68 20.39
C LYS A 105 -7.82 -16.22 21.36
N GLU A 106 -7.34 -17.13 22.22
CA GLU A 106 -6.31 -16.82 23.23
C GLU A 106 -4.97 -16.47 22.59
N ILE A 107 -4.52 -17.24 21.60
CA ILE A 107 -3.29 -16.93 20.87
C ILE A 107 -3.43 -15.61 20.10
N SER A 108 -4.56 -15.38 19.43
CA SER A 108 -4.78 -14.15 18.67
C SER A 108 -4.77 -12.92 19.58
N ALA A 109 -5.31 -13.01 20.79
CA ALA A 109 -5.32 -11.90 21.75
C ALA A 109 -3.89 -11.40 22.08
N ILE A 110 -2.89 -12.28 22.06
CA ILE A 110 -1.48 -11.95 22.29
C ILE A 110 -0.81 -11.51 20.98
N VAL A 111 -1.08 -12.21 19.88
CA VAL A 111 -0.39 -11.99 18.59
C VAL A 111 -0.84 -10.71 17.90
N ILE A 112 -2.14 -10.37 17.94
CA ILE A 112 -2.70 -9.18 17.29
C ILE A 112 -1.99 -7.87 17.71
N PRO A 113 -1.83 -7.53 19.00
CA PRO A 113 -1.15 -6.29 19.38
C PRO A 113 0.32 -6.27 18.94
N LEU A 114 1.00 -7.43 18.92
CA LEU A 114 2.37 -7.52 18.39
C LEU A 114 2.43 -7.23 16.90
N ILE A 115 1.50 -7.78 16.11
CA ILE A 115 1.37 -7.47 14.68
C ILE A 115 1.09 -5.98 14.48
N GLN A 116 0.22 -5.39 15.30
CA GLN A 116 -0.13 -3.97 15.18
C GLN A 116 1.04 -3.05 15.49
N ILE A 117 1.77 -3.31 16.58
CA ILE A 117 2.99 -2.57 16.93
C ILE A 117 4.02 -2.69 15.80
N PHE A 118 4.21 -3.90 15.26
CA PHE A 118 5.13 -4.11 14.16
C PHE A 118 4.69 -3.41 12.87
N GLY A 119 3.40 -3.48 12.52
CA GLY A 119 2.86 -2.77 11.35
C GLY A 119 3.00 -1.25 11.47
N LEU A 120 2.75 -0.68 12.65
CA LEU A 120 3.00 0.73 12.93
C LEU A 120 4.49 1.05 12.80
N TYR A 121 5.37 0.24 13.37
CA TYR A 121 6.83 0.41 13.22
C TYR A 121 7.24 0.46 11.74
N VAL A 122 6.76 -0.47 10.91
CA VAL A 122 7.07 -0.51 9.47
C VAL A 122 6.56 0.75 8.74
N ILE A 123 5.44 1.34 9.17
CA ILE A 123 4.91 2.59 8.62
C ILE A 123 5.77 3.78 9.06
N PHE A 124 6.00 3.95 10.37
CA PHE A 124 6.66 5.12 10.94
C PHE A 124 8.15 5.19 10.62
N PHE A 125 8.82 4.04 10.46
CA PHE A 125 10.26 3.96 10.21
C PHE A 125 10.59 3.63 8.75
N GLY A 126 9.60 3.67 7.83
CA GLY A 126 9.80 3.31 6.42
C GLY A 126 10.85 4.15 5.69
N HIS A 127 11.07 5.41 6.08
CA HIS A 127 12.11 6.26 5.50
C HIS A 127 13.52 6.03 6.10
N LEU A 128 13.62 5.23 7.16
CA LEU A 128 14.87 4.89 7.85
C LEU A 128 15.29 3.44 7.59
N GLY A 129 14.33 2.53 7.39
CA GLY A 129 14.56 1.11 7.15
C GLY A 129 13.64 0.53 6.07
N PRO A 130 13.79 -0.76 5.72
CA PRO A 130 12.97 -1.39 4.70
C PRO A 130 11.49 -1.43 5.12
N GLY A 131 10.59 -1.18 4.16
CA GLY A 131 9.15 -1.20 4.38
C GLY A 131 8.45 0.06 3.86
N GLY A 132 7.63 0.69 4.71
CA GLY A 132 6.82 1.86 4.38
C GLY A 132 5.32 1.56 4.38
N GLY A 133 4.54 2.55 3.93
CA GLY A 133 3.10 2.60 4.05
C GLY A 133 2.37 1.36 3.50
N PHE A 134 2.74 0.86 2.31
CA PHE A 134 2.09 -0.31 1.74
C PHE A 134 2.28 -1.56 2.59
N SER A 135 3.52 -1.96 2.81
CA SER A 135 3.85 -3.16 3.57
C SER A 135 3.30 -3.11 5.01
N GLY A 136 3.49 -1.99 5.72
CA GLY A 136 2.99 -1.82 7.07
C GLY A 136 1.46 -1.76 7.12
N GLY A 137 0.82 -1.12 6.13
CA GLY A 137 -0.63 -1.13 5.96
C GLY A 137 -1.18 -2.53 5.72
N THR A 138 -0.52 -3.37 4.92
CA THR A 138 -0.91 -4.78 4.74
C THR A 138 -0.79 -5.57 6.04
N ILE A 139 0.28 -5.37 6.81
CA ILE A 139 0.47 -6.00 8.13
C ILE A 139 -0.67 -5.60 9.09
N LEU A 140 -1.00 -4.30 9.13
CA LEU A 140 -2.13 -3.81 9.93
C LEU A 140 -3.46 -4.38 9.44
N GLY A 141 -3.71 -4.40 8.14
CA GLY A 141 -4.90 -4.99 7.53
C GLY A 141 -5.06 -6.46 7.89
N ALA A 142 -3.98 -7.23 7.84
CA ALA A 142 -3.95 -8.63 8.28
C ALA A 142 -4.33 -8.78 9.75
N SER A 143 -3.87 -7.88 10.63
CA SER A 143 -4.27 -7.88 12.04
C SER A 143 -5.77 -7.64 12.23
N LEU A 144 -6.38 -6.76 11.42
CA LEU A 144 -7.83 -6.49 11.46
C LEU A 144 -8.64 -7.69 10.97
N ILE A 145 -8.16 -8.35 9.91
CA ILE A 145 -8.75 -9.60 9.41
C ILE A 145 -8.65 -10.69 10.49
N LEU A 146 -7.51 -10.83 11.16
CA LEU A 146 -7.32 -11.80 12.24
C LEU A 146 -8.25 -11.52 13.43
N ILE A 147 -8.47 -10.25 13.79
CA ILE A 147 -9.49 -9.87 14.80
C ILE A 147 -10.87 -10.40 14.37
N GLN A 148 -11.23 -10.22 13.10
CA GLN A 148 -12.53 -10.64 12.59
C GLN A 148 -12.70 -12.16 12.64
N LEU A 149 -11.67 -12.90 12.22
CA LEU A 149 -11.63 -14.35 12.23
C LEU A 149 -11.65 -14.94 13.64
N ALA A 150 -10.84 -14.41 14.55
CA ALA A 150 -10.63 -14.98 15.88
C ALA A 150 -11.78 -14.66 16.86
N PHE A 151 -12.39 -13.48 16.75
CA PHE A 151 -13.41 -13.02 17.69
C PHE A 151 -14.83 -13.04 17.14
N LYS A 152 -15.02 -13.37 15.84
CA LYS A 152 -16.32 -13.34 15.14
C LYS A 152 -17.15 -12.11 15.51
N LYS A 153 -16.58 -10.91 15.37
CA LYS A 153 -17.35 -9.69 15.64
C LYS A 153 -18.56 -9.61 14.70
N ASP A 154 -19.65 -9.03 15.19
CA ASP A 154 -20.86 -8.79 14.40
C ASP A 154 -20.56 -7.97 13.13
N LYS A 155 -21.52 -7.88 12.21
CA LYS A 155 -21.36 -7.04 11.02
C LYS A 155 -20.87 -5.64 11.42
N ILE A 156 -19.99 -5.07 10.59
CA ILE A 156 -19.64 -3.64 10.70
C ILE A 156 -20.94 -2.87 10.64
N ASN A 157 -21.27 -2.16 11.71
CA ASN A 157 -22.45 -1.30 11.70
C ASN A 157 -22.22 -0.11 10.75
N ASP A 158 -23.32 0.52 10.32
CA ASP A 158 -23.28 1.67 9.42
C ASP A 158 -22.35 2.78 9.92
N LYS A 159 -22.24 2.94 11.26
CA LYS A 159 -21.35 3.93 11.86
C LYS A 159 -19.88 3.63 11.56
N ALA A 160 -19.42 2.40 11.83
CA ALA A 160 -18.04 1.98 11.58
C ALA A 160 -17.73 2.00 10.08
N TYR A 161 -18.67 1.54 9.24
CA TYR A 161 -18.55 1.62 7.79
C TYR A 161 -18.32 3.08 7.31
N ASN A 162 -19.16 4.01 7.76
CA ASN A 162 -19.04 5.42 7.41
C ASN A 162 -17.73 6.04 7.93
N VAL A 163 -17.25 5.63 9.10
CA VAL A 163 -15.95 6.08 9.63
C VAL A 163 -14.82 5.61 8.71
N PHE A 164 -14.80 4.34 8.32
CA PHE A 164 -13.76 3.82 7.44
C PHE A 164 -13.78 4.48 6.07
N LEU A 165 -14.96 4.70 5.47
CA LEU A 165 -15.07 5.45 4.21
C LEU A 165 -14.53 6.88 4.33
N ARG A 166 -14.84 7.58 5.43
CA ARG A 166 -14.32 8.93 5.69
C ARG A 166 -12.81 8.94 5.83
N LEU A 167 -12.25 7.96 6.54
CA LEU A 167 -10.81 7.82 6.69
C LEU A 167 -10.13 7.53 5.36
N LEU A 168 -10.70 6.61 4.57
CA LEU A 168 -10.16 6.21 3.29
C LEU A 168 -10.18 7.37 2.28
N SER A 169 -11.34 8.02 2.10
CA SER A 169 -11.48 9.18 1.22
C SER A 169 -10.65 10.38 1.72
N GLY A 170 -10.64 10.63 3.03
CA GLY A 170 -9.85 11.70 3.64
C GLY A 170 -8.35 11.48 3.45
N ALA A 171 -7.86 10.26 3.60
CA ALA A 171 -6.48 9.89 3.37
C ALA A 171 -6.08 10.06 1.90
N ALA A 172 -6.91 9.59 0.95
CA ALA A 172 -6.65 9.74 -0.48
C ALA A 172 -6.60 11.22 -0.91
N ILE A 173 -7.57 12.02 -0.45
CA ILE A 173 -7.60 13.47 -0.71
C ILE A 173 -6.38 14.15 -0.09
N LEU A 174 -6.03 13.81 1.16
CA LEU A 174 -4.90 14.41 1.85
C LEU A 174 -3.58 14.10 1.13
N TYR A 175 -3.38 12.87 0.65
CA TYR A 175 -2.23 12.54 -0.20
C TYR A 175 -2.18 13.46 -1.43
N GLY A 176 -3.29 13.50 -2.17
CA GLY A 176 -3.40 14.26 -3.42
C GLY A 176 -3.16 15.75 -3.22
N VAL A 177 -3.68 16.33 -2.14
CA VAL A 177 -3.44 17.73 -1.77
C VAL A 177 -1.98 17.97 -1.41
N MET A 178 -1.38 17.14 -0.55
CA MET A 178 0.00 17.31 -0.11
C MET A 178 0.99 17.26 -1.26
N LYS A 179 0.91 16.22 -2.10
CA LYS A 179 1.83 16.08 -3.25
C LYS A 179 1.45 16.94 -4.45
N GLY A 180 0.16 17.15 -4.70
CA GLY A 180 -0.31 18.10 -5.70
C GLY A 180 0.17 19.51 -5.42
N TYR A 181 0.06 19.98 -4.17
CA TYR A 181 0.59 21.26 -3.74
C TYR A 181 2.12 21.33 -3.89
N SER A 182 2.84 20.30 -3.40
CA SER A 182 4.31 20.23 -3.52
C SER A 182 4.78 20.31 -4.98
N PHE A 183 4.06 19.70 -5.91
CA PHE A 183 4.42 19.69 -7.32
C PHE A 183 4.10 21.02 -8.02
N ILE A 184 2.88 21.55 -7.83
CA ILE A 184 2.47 22.82 -8.43
C ILE A 184 3.38 23.94 -7.94
N ALA A 185 3.61 24.00 -6.63
CA ALA A 185 4.50 24.98 -6.06
C ALA A 185 5.92 24.77 -6.59
N GLY A 186 6.44 23.54 -6.47
CA GLY A 186 7.70 23.03 -7.03
C GLY A 186 8.05 23.57 -8.42
N GLY A 187 7.18 23.29 -9.38
CA GLY A 187 7.39 23.62 -10.79
C GLY A 187 7.11 25.08 -11.17
N SER A 188 6.48 25.87 -10.28
CA SER A 188 6.17 27.29 -10.55
C SER A 188 7.12 28.26 -9.85
N HIS A 189 8.17 27.76 -9.17
CA HIS A 189 9.14 28.57 -8.42
C HIS A 189 8.51 29.55 -7.41
N LEU A 190 7.27 29.29 -6.98
CA LEU A 190 6.63 30.05 -5.92
C LEU A 190 7.43 29.90 -4.62
N PRO A 191 7.47 30.88 -3.71
CA PRO A 191 7.92 30.61 -2.36
C PRO A 191 6.85 29.76 -1.67
N TRP A 192 7.12 28.47 -1.45
CA TRP A 192 6.19 27.57 -0.77
C TRP A 192 6.76 26.99 0.52
N TRP A 193 5.84 26.65 1.41
CA TRP A 193 6.18 25.99 2.66
C TRP A 193 6.44 24.51 2.38
N LYS A 194 7.68 24.07 2.62
CA LYS A 194 8.04 22.66 2.72
C LYS A 194 8.29 22.31 4.20
N PRO A 195 7.86 21.13 4.68
CA PRO A 195 8.29 20.62 5.97
C PRO A 195 9.82 20.66 6.02
N SER A 196 10.38 21.17 7.12
CA SER A 196 11.82 21.20 7.31
C SER A 196 12.35 19.77 7.29
N LEU A 197 13.39 19.53 6.49
CA LEU A 197 14.16 18.30 6.60
C LEU A 197 14.87 18.33 7.97
N GLY A 198 14.64 17.30 8.77
CA GLY A 198 15.37 17.10 10.03
C GLY A 198 16.75 16.51 9.79
N THR A 199 17.40 16.04 10.86
CA THR A 199 18.67 15.32 10.76
C THR A 199 18.42 13.94 10.12
N PRO A 200 19.10 13.57 9.03
CA PRO A 200 18.99 12.22 8.46
C PRO A 200 19.24 11.15 9.53
N GLY A 201 18.30 10.21 9.68
CA GLY A 201 18.35 9.19 10.73
C GLY A 201 17.29 9.37 11.81
N ASP A 202 16.81 10.60 12.01
CA ASP A 202 15.72 10.88 12.94
C ASP A 202 14.35 10.54 12.34
N ILE A 203 13.37 10.28 13.20
CA ILE A 203 12.00 9.99 12.75
C ILE A 203 11.38 11.16 11.97
N LEU A 204 11.72 12.41 12.33
CA LEU A 204 11.25 13.63 11.65
C LEU A 204 12.25 14.15 10.60
N SER A 205 12.99 13.25 9.94
CA SER A 205 13.95 13.64 8.90
C SER A 205 13.31 13.77 7.50
N GLY A 206 12.34 12.93 7.19
CA GLY A 206 11.84 12.68 5.82
C GLY A 206 10.86 13.70 5.23
N GLY A 207 10.68 14.88 5.85
CA GLY A 207 9.73 15.90 5.40
C GLY A 207 8.31 15.34 5.20
N TYR A 208 7.83 15.31 3.94
CA TYR A 208 6.51 14.77 3.59
C TYR A 208 6.40 13.24 3.68
N ILE A 209 7.52 12.51 3.67
CA ILE A 209 7.53 11.05 3.54
C ILE A 209 6.84 10.36 4.71
N LEU A 210 7.10 10.79 5.95
CA LEU A 210 6.47 10.18 7.13
C LEU A 210 4.93 10.34 7.12
N PRO A 211 4.36 11.55 6.95
CA PRO A 211 2.93 11.72 6.75
C PRO A 211 2.36 10.87 5.61
N LEU A 212 3.03 10.82 4.46
CA LEU A 212 2.58 10.05 3.30
C LEU A 212 2.60 8.54 3.57
N ASN A 213 3.62 8.04 4.27
CA ASN A 213 3.67 6.65 4.73
C ASN A 213 2.47 6.30 5.62
N ILE A 214 2.12 7.18 6.57
CA ILE A 214 0.95 6.98 7.44
C ILE A 214 -0.34 6.96 6.63
N ILE A 215 -0.51 7.92 5.71
CA ILE A 215 -1.68 8.02 4.83
C ILE A 215 -1.83 6.76 3.98
N VAL A 216 -0.77 6.32 3.30
CA VAL A 216 -0.78 5.09 2.48
C VAL A 216 -1.05 3.87 3.36
N GLY A 217 -0.45 3.79 4.55
CA GLY A 217 -0.69 2.69 5.49
C GLY A 217 -2.15 2.58 5.93
N ILE A 218 -2.81 3.71 6.18
CA ILE A 218 -4.25 3.76 6.48
C ILE A 218 -5.07 3.27 5.28
N ILE A 219 -4.79 3.78 4.08
CA ILE A 219 -5.51 3.40 2.84
C ILE A 219 -5.43 1.89 2.63
N VAL A 220 -4.22 1.32 2.71
CA VAL A 220 -3.98 -0.09 2.46
C VAL A 220 -4.60 -0.96 3.56
N SER A 221 -4.40 -0.61 4.83
CA SER A 221 -4.97 -1.37 5.96
C SER A 221 -6.50 -1.43 5.90
N ILE A 222 -7.15 -0.30 5.66
CA ILE A 222 -8.61 -0.22 5.61
C ILE A 222 -9.14 -0.96 4.37
N THR A 223 -8.53 -0.77 3.22
CA THR A 223 -8.92 -1.44 1.96
C THR A 223 -8.84 -2.96 2.08
N MET A 224 -7.73 -3.49 2.61
CA MET A 224 -7.55 -4.92 2.81
C MET A 224 -8.61 -5.51 3.73
N TYR A 225 -8.87 -4.85 4.86
CA TYR A 225 -9.90 -5.27 5.79
C TYR A 225 -11.30 -5.21 5.17
N PHE A 226 -11.59 -4.17 4.38
CA PHE A 226 -12.88 -4.04 3.70
C PHE A 226 -13.12 -5.13 2.67
N PHE A 227 -12.13 -5.45 1.84
CA PHE A 227 -12.27 -6.54 0.88
C PHE A 227 -12.60 -7.85 1.58
N TYR A 228 -11.87 -8.17 2.66
CA TYR A 228 -12.16 -9.36 3.43
C TYR A 228 -13.61 -9.36 3.95
N MET A 229 -14.05 -8.26 4.58
CA MET A 229 -15.40 -8.14 5.12
C MET A 229 -16.50 -8.26 4.06
N LEU A 230 -16.28 -7.67 2.89
CA LEU A 230 -17.24 -7.68 1.77
C LEU A 230 -17.39 -9.07 1.18
N PHE A 231 -16.28 -9.81 1.00
CA PHE A 231 -16.30 -11.16 0.46
C PHE A 231 -16.74 -12.22 1.47
N ASP A 232 -16.33 -12.09 2.74
CA ASP A 232 -16.71 -13.03 3.81
C ASP A 232 -18.21 -13.03 4.08
N ARG A 233 -18.86 -11.86 4.00
CA ARG A 233 -20.23 -11.69 4.52
C ARG A 233 -21.28 -11.34 3.48
N GLY A 234 -20.88 -11.11 2.24
CA GLY A 234 -21.79 -10.91 1.12
C GLY A 234 -22.79 -9.75 1.26
N ASP A 235 -22.60 -8.83 2.22
CA ASP A 235 -23.38 -7.60 2.38
C ASP A 235 -22.77 -6.71 3.48
N VAL A 236 -22.49 -5.44 3.13
CA VAL A 236 -22.49 -4.28 4.05
C VAL A 236 -23.85 -3.62 3.98
#